data_AF-A0A3D2A646-F1
#
_entry.id   AF-A0A3D2A646-F1
#
_cell.length_a   1.000
_cell.length_b   1.000
_cell.length_c   1.000
_cell.angle_alpha   90.00
_cell.angle_beta   90.00
_cell.angle_gamma   90.00
#
_symmetry.space_group_name_H-M   'P 1'
#
loop_
_entity.id
_entity.type
_entity.pdbx_description
1 polymer ?
#
loop_
_entity_poly.entity_id
_entity_poly.type
_entity_poly.pdbx_seq_one_letter_code
_entity_poly.pdbx_strand_id
1 'polypeptide(L)'
;MTDDHTNAANNSPKQAEPSVSKAPISPTTAGATSKPMTPESQVKKVDIVIAGVTYPIYCPIHEQEELLSAVSYINNYALDLRREAPSLSQESLLVLCCLNLYEKIHANQRSEEDRLQQDKQSGALLNKIMKDAQSIL
;
A
#
# COMPACT_ATOMS: atom_id res chain seq x y z
N MET A 1 48.76 56.75 14.47
CA MET A 1 48.04 57.52 15.50
C MET A 1 46.60 57.04 15.45
N THR A 2 46.22 56.20 16.43
CA THR A 2 44.88 55.85 16.95
C THR A 2 43.81 55.27 16.01
N ASP A 3 42.92 54.34 16.37
CA ASP A 3 42.82 53.25 17.37
C ASP A 3 41.50 52.50 17.04
N ASP A 4 41.44 51.24 17.45
CA ASP A 4 40.29 50.33 17.47
C ASP A 4 39.21 50.77 18.50
N HIS A 5 37.93 50.38 18.31
CA HIS A 5 36.99 49.84 19.34
C HIS A 5 35.49 49.93 18.97
N THR A 6 34.91 48.75 18.72
CA THR A 6 33.91 48.04 19.57
C THR A 6 32.68 48.75 20.17
N ASN A 7 31.50 48.32 19.68
CA ASN A 7 30.27 47.84 20.38
C ASN A 7 29.81 48.49 21.71
N ALA A 8 28.55 48.97 21.77
CA ALA A 8 27.63 48.75 22.90
C ALA A 8 26.17 49.22 22.66
N ALA A 9 25.26 48.50 23.32
CA ALA A 9 23.93 48.87 23.86
C ALA A 9 22.72 48.22 23.15
N ASN A 10 22.20 47.05 23.58
CA ASN A 10 21.52 46.69 24.85
C ASN A 10 20.01 46.97 24.81
N ASN A 11 19.18 45.91 24.86
CA ASN A 11 18.06 45.78 25.82
C ASN A 11 17.36 44.40 25.73
N SER A 12 17.52 43.64 26.80
CA SER A 12 16.55 42.66 27.36
C SER A 12 16.16 43.19 28.77
N PRO A 13 15.25 42.60 29.60
CA PRO A 13 14.49 41.34 29.46
C PRO A 13 13.01 41.44 29.93
N LYS A 14 12.21 40.36 29.76
CA LYS A 14 11.49 39.71 30.89
C LYS A 14 10.63 38.50 30.45
N GLN A 15 10.68 37.50 31.31
CA GLN A 15 10.21 36.12 31.23
C GLN A 15 9.03 35.93 32.22
N ALA A 16 8.04 35.07 31.90
CA ALA A 16 7.34 34.15 32.82
C ALA A 16 6.06 33.53 32.18
N GLU A 17 6.02 32.20 32.06
CA GLU A 17 4.80 31.36 31.96
C GLU A 17 4.23 31.09 33.38
N PRO A 18 3.21 30.22 33.63
CA PRO A 18 2.15 29.61 32.80
C PRO A 18 0.74 29.83 33.40
N SER A 19 -0.36 29.46 32.71
CA SER A 19 -1.67 29.31 33.38
C SER A 19 -2.54 28.23 32.74
N VAL A 20 -2.78 27.19 33.55
CA VAL A 20 -3.78 26.13 33.39
C VAL A 20 -5.16 26.71 33.70
N SER A 21 -6.18 26.40 32.89
CA SER A 21 -7.58 26.56 33.33
C SER A 21 -8.47 25.46 32.75
N LYS A 22 -9.24 24.89 33.67
CA LYS A 22 -10.06 23.69 33.64
C LYS A 22 -11.50 24.10 33.31
N ALA A 23 -12.21 23.33 32.48
CA ALA A 23 -13.67 23.42 32.38
C ALA A 23 -14.28 21.99 32.36
N PRO A 24 -15.34 21.71 33.15
CA PRO A 24 -15.90 20.37 33.30
C PRO A 24 -17.29 20.18 32.64
N ILE A 25 -17.73 18.92 32.64
CA ILE A 25 -19.10 18.31 32.57
C ILE A 25 -19.91 18.26 31.26
N SER A 26 -20.16 17.01 30.83
CA SER A 26 -21.31 16.53 30.02
C SER A 26 -22.64 16.66 30.79
N PRO A 27 -23.82 16.67 30.13
CA PRO A 27 -24.51 15.39 29.84
C PRO A 27 -25.33 15.41 28.52
N THR A 28 -25.66 14.23 28.00
CA THR A 28 -27.03 13.85 27.56
C THR A 28 -27.02 12.43 27.00
N THR A 29 -27.77 11.57 27.66
CA THR A 29 -28.20 10.22 27.28
C THR A 29 -29.48 10.27 26.45
N ALA A 30 -29.47 9.65 25.27
CA ALA A 30 -30.62 9.08 24.55
C ALA A 30 -30.03 8.41 23.30
N GLY A 31 -30.35 7.20 22.86
CA GLY A 31 -31.35 6.21 23.17
C GLY A 31 -31.23 5.14 22.08
N ALA A 32 -31.55 3.90 22.43
CA ALA A 32 -31.54 2.67 21.64
C ALA A 32 -31.67 2.77 20.10
N THR A 33 -30.85 2.00 19.38
CA THR A 33 -31.30 0.86 18.53
C THR A 33 -30.07 0.06 18.06
N SER A 34 -29.68 -0.97 18.82
CA SER A 34 -28.77 -2.00 18.31
C SER A 34 -29.55 -2.92 17.38
N LYS A 35 -29.64 -2.54 16.10
CA LYS A 35 -29.97 -3.47 15.02
C LYS A 35 -28.85 -4.53 14.97
N PRO A 36 -29.14 -5.83 14.82
CA PRO A 36 -28.11 -6.85 14.80
C PRO A 36 -27.18 -6.61 13.61
N MET A 37 -25.95 -6.18 13.89
CA MET A 37 -24.88 -6.08 12.90
C MET A 37 -24.49 -7.49 12.52
N THR A 38 -24.93 -7.93 11.34
CA THR A 38 -24.12 -8.82 10.51
C THR A 38 -22.68 -8.31 10.51
N PRO A 39 -21.66 -9.19 10.51
CA PRO A 39 -20.25 -8.79 10.47
C PRO A 39 -19.92 -8.26 9.07
N GLU A 40 -20.54 -7.15 8.69
CA GLU A 40 -20.21 -6.40 7.50
C GLU A 40 -18.86 -5.74 7.77
N SER A 41 -17.87 -6.25 7.02
CA SER A 41 -16.57 -5.67 6.73
C SER A 41 -16.43 -4.23 7.23
N GLN A 42 -15.81 -4.06 8.40
CA GLN A 42 -15.45 -2.75 8.89
C GLN A 42 -14.40 -2.18 7.92
N VAL A 43 -14.74 -1.09 7.22
CA VAL A 43 -13.85 -0.40 6.29
C VAL A 43 -13.16 0.75 7.05
N LYS A 44 -11.84 0.82 6.94
CA LYS A 44 -11.01 1.85 7.56
C LYS A 44 -10.34 2.73 6.50
N LYS A 45 -10.23 4.03 6.77
CA LYS A 45 -9.40 4.93 5.95
C LYS A 45 -7.92 4.74 6.32
N VAL A 46 -7.10 4.40 5.34
CA VAL A 46 -5.66 4.16 5.44
C VAL A 46 -4.95 5.09 4.47
N ASP A 47 -4.01 5.87 4.97
CA ASP A 47 -3.17 6.72 4.13
C ASP A 47 -1.96 5.90 3.63
N ILE A 48 -1.87 5.71 2.32
CA ILE A 48 -0.74 5.03 1.68
C ILE A 48 0.19 6.04 1.03
N VAL A 49 1.45 5.69 0.82
CA VAL A 49 2.42 6.55 0.13
C VAL A 49 2.92 5.84 -1.11
N ILE A 50 2.71 6.44 -2.30
CA ILE A 50 3.19 5.91 -3.58
C ILE A 50 4.08 6.96 -4.23
N ALA A 51 5.34 6.60 -4.48
CA ALA A 51 6.36 7.48 -5.05
C ALA A 51 6.54 8.82 -4.31
N GLY A 52 6.27 8.85 -3.00
CA GLY A 52 6.38 10.05 -2.16
C GLY A 52 5.11 10.91 -2.10
N VAL A 53 4.01 10.49 -2.73
CA VAL A 53 2.70 11.16 -2.62
C VAL A 53 1.78 10.32 -1.75
N THR A 54 1.07 10.97 -0.83
CA THR A 54 0.12 10.33 0.09
C THR A 54 -1.27 10.25 -0.52
N TYR A 55 -1.87 9.06 -0.52
CA TYR A 55 -3.23 8.81 -1.01
C TYR A 55 -4.10 8.20 0.10
N PRO A 56 -5.25 8.80 0.42
CA PRO A 56 -6.22 8.18 1.33
C PRO A 56 -7.01 7.07 0.62
N ILE A 57 -6.96 5.85 1.13
CA ILE A 57 -7.72 4.70 0.61
C ILE A 57 -8.63 4.14 1.70
N TYR A 58 -9.89 3.84 1.35
CA TYR A 58 -10.79 3.09 2.22
C TYR A 58 -10.58 1.60 1.99
N CYS A 59 -10.04 0.91 2.99
CA CYS A 59 -9.65 -0.50 2.92
C CYS A 59 -10.37 -1.31 4.00
N PRO A 60 -10.95 -2.49 3.66
CA PRO A 60 -11.41 -3.45 4.65
C PRO A 60 -10.31 -3.82 5.66
N ILE A 61 -10.63 -3.91 6.95
CA ILE A 61 -9.62 -4.16 8.00
C ILE A 61 -8.83 -5.46 7.76
N HIS A 62 -9.46 -6.49 7.19
CA HIS A 62 -8.82 -7.78 6.93
C HIS A 62 -7.91 -7.80 5.68
N GLU A 63 -8.00 -6.77 4.82
CA GLU A 63 -7.17 -6.64 3.61
C GLU A 63 -6.04 -5.62 3.80
N GLN A 64 -5.97 -4.97 4.97
CA GLN A 64 -5.02 -3.88 5.20
C GLN A 64 -3.56 -4.34 5.06
N GLU A 65 -3.22 -5.56 5.48
CA GLU A 65 -1.87 -6.12 5.33
C GLU A 65 -1.47 -6.33 3.86
N GLU A 66 -2.40 -6.87 3.07
CA GLU A 66 -2.19 -7.09 1.63
C GLU A 66 -2.02 -5.75 0.90
N LEU A 67 -2.82 -4.73 1.26
CA LEU A 67 -2.67 -3.37 0.73
C LEU A 67 -1.27 -2.81 1.02
N LEU A 68 -0.77 -2.93 2.26
CA LEU A 68 0.55 -2.42 2.62
C LEU A 68 1.68 -3.18 1.89
N SER A 69 1.50 -4.48 1.68
CA SER A 69 2.42 -5.31 0.90
C SER A 69 2.47 -4.86 -0.56
N ALA A 70 1.31 -4.60 -1.19
CA ALA A 70 1.22 -4.06 -2.53
C ALA A 70 1.85 -2.66 -2.65
N VAL A 71 1.64 -1.78 -1.66
CA VAL A 71 2.26 -0.45 -1.59
C VAL A 71 3.79 -0.56 -1.54
N SER A 72 4.32 -1.46 -0.73
CA SER A 72 5.77 -1.73 -0.66
C SER A 72 6.32 -2.19 -2.01
N TYR A 73 5.64 -3.16 -2.63
CA TYR A 73 6.03 -3.69 -3.95
C TYR A 73 6.06 -2.60 -5.02
N ILE A 74 4.99 -1.80 -5.14
CA ILE A 74 4.88 -0.73 -6.14
C ILE A 74 6.00 0.30 -5.95
N ASN A 75 6.29 0.69 -4.70
CA ASN A 75 7.35 1.67 -4.44
C ASN A 75 8.73 1.16 -4.82
N ASN A 76 9.06 -0.09 -4.47
CA ASN A 76 10.34 -0.68 -4.85
C ASN A 76 10.46 -0.79 -6.37
N TYR A 77 9.40 -1.24 -7.04
CA TYR A 77 9.38 -1.37 -8.49
C TYR A 77 9.50 0.00 -9.18
N ALA A 78 8.81 1.02 -8.69
CA ALA A 78 8.92 2.38 -9.20
C ALA A 78 10.31 2.99 -8.94
N LEU A 79 11.00 2.62 -7.85
CA LEU A 79 12.38 3.03 -7.60
C LEU A 79 13.35 2.40 -8.61
N ASP A 80 13.17 1.12 -8.93
CA ASP A 80 13.98 0.43 -9.94
C ASP A 80 13.76 1.04 -11.32
N LEU A 81 12.50 1.29 -11.72
CA LEU A 81 12.20 1.98 -12.97
C LEU A 81 12.83 3.38 -13.05
N ARG A 82 12.92 4.11 -11.93
CA ARG A 82 13.56 5.43 -11.90
C ARG A 82 15.05 5.37 -12.17
N ARG A 83 15.71 4.27 -11.77
CA ARG A 83 17.13 4.05 -12.05
C ARG A 83 17.35 3.80 -13.54
N GLU A 84 16.42 3.11 -14.19
CA GLU A 84 16.48 2.83 -15.63
C GLU A 84 16.07 4.04 -16.49
N ALA A 85 15.13 4.85 -16.01
CA ALA A 85 14.56 5.99 -16.74
C ALA A 85 14.52 7.28 -15.90
N PRO A 86 15.69 7.86 -15.52
CA PRO A 86 15.77 8.98 -14.57
C PRO A 86 15.21 10.30 -15.11
N SER A 87 15.08 10.44 -16.43
CA SER A 87 14.55 11.65 -17.07
C SER A 87 13.03 11.72 -17.10
N LEU A 88 12.32 10.64 -16.74
CA LEU A 88 10.86 10.62 -16.75
C LEU A 88 10.28 11.38 -15.55
N SER A 89 9.16 12.05 -15.80
CA SER A 89 8.35 12.64 -14.73
C SER A 89 7.78 11.54 -13.83
N GLN A 90 7.42 11.90 -12.60
CA GLN A 90 6.80 10.95 -11.66
C GLN A 90 5.49 10.34 -12.17
N GLU A 91 4.66 11.15 -12.85
CA GLU A 91 3.41 10.67 -13.45
C GLU A 91 3.70 9.68 -14.59
N SER A 92 4.62 10.03 -15.49
CA SER A 92 5.01 9.13 -16.59
C SER A 92 5.65 7.83 -16.08
N LEU A 93 6.42 7.90 -15.00
CA LEU A 93 7.00 6.73 -14.35
C LEU A 93 5.93 5.83 -13.72
N LEU A 94 4.89 6.43 -13.13
CA LEU A 94 3.76 5.67 -12.58
C LEU A 94 2.93 5.02 -13.70
N VAL A 95 2.69 5.73 -14.80
CA VAL A 95 2.04 5.14 -15.99
C VAL A 95 2.85 3.95 -16.51
N LEU A 96 4.17 4.09 -16.66
CA LEU A 96 5.05 3.00 -17.07
C LEU A 96 5.00 1.82 -16.07
N CYS A 97 5.00 2.11 -14.77
CA CYS A 97 4.84 1.10 -13.71
C CYS A 97 3.55 0.29 -13.91
N CYS A 98 2.40 0.95 -14.11
CA CYS A 98 1.13 0.29 -14.36
C CYS A 98 1.16 -0.59 -15.62
N LEU A 99 1.72 -0.10 -16.73
CA LEU A 99 1.84 -0.85 -17.97
C LEU A 99 2.70 -2.12 -17.80
N ASN A 100 3.83 -2.00 -17.09
CA ASN A 100 4.70 -3.13 -16.85
C ASN A 100 4.08 -4.16 -15.89
N LEU A 101 3.30 -3.71 -14.89
CA LEU A 101 2.57 -4.60 -13.99
C LEU A 101 1.50 -5.40 -14.75
N TYR A 102 0.79 -4.77 -15.68
CA TYR A 102 -0.17 -5.45 -16.53
C TYR A 102 0.49 -6.60 -17.31
N GLU A 103 1.62 -6.33 -17.97
CA GLU A 103 2.37 -7.36 -18.71
C GLU A 103 2.82 -8.51 -17.80
N LYS A 104 3.30 -8.22 -16.59
CA LYS A 104 3.70 -9.26 -15.62
C LYS A 104 2.53 -10.15 -15.21
N ILE A 105 1.37 -9.55 -14.90
CA ILE A 105 0.17 -10.29 -14.51
C ILE A 105 -0.31 -11.17 -15.67
N HIS A 106 -0.35 -10.61 -16.87
CA HIS A 106 -0.83 -11.32 -18.06
C HIS A 106 0.14 -12.45 -18.49
N ALA A 107 1.44 -12.25 -18.38
CA ALA A 107 2.43 -13.30 -18.61
C ALA A 107 2.27 -14.46 -17.62
N ASN A 108 2.04 -14.16 -16.34
CA ASN A 108 1.82 -15.17 -15.30
C ASN A 108 0.53 -15.99 -15.56
N GLN A 109 -0.55 -15.33 -15.97
CA GLN A 109 -1.82 -16.00 -16.30
C GLN A 109 -1.67 -17.00 -17.45
N ARG A 110 -0.96 -16.63 -18.52
CA ARG A 110 -0.66 -17.56 -19.63
C ARG A 110 0.17 -18.76 -19.16
N SER A 111 1.16 -18.53 -18.31
CA SER A 111 1.98 -19.63 -17.77
C SER A 111 1.18 -20.62 -16.92
N GLU A 112 0.18 -20.15 -16.17
CA GLU A 112 -0.71 -21.04 -15.40
C GLU A 112 -1.66 -21.83 -16.31
N GLU A 113 -2.16 -21.21 -17.39
CA GLU A 113 -2.97 -21.90 -18.39
C GLU A 113 -2.17 -23.01 -19.11
N ASP A 114 -0.92 -22.74 -19.48
CA ASP A 114 -0.02 -23.71 -20.09
C ASP A 114 0.25 -24.90 -19.16
N ARG A 115 0.49 -24.64 -17.86
CA ARG A 115 0.63 -25.70 -16.84
C ARG A 115 -0.62 -26.55 -16.73
N LEU A 116 -1.80 -25.93 -16.69
CA LEU A 116 -3.07 -26.64 -16.60
C LEU A 116 -3.33 -27.53 -17.83
N GLN A 117 -2.92 -27.06 -19.01
CA GLN A 117 -3.02 -27.81 -20.25
C GLN A 117 -2.08 -29.03 -20.24
N GLN A 118 -0.84 -28.85 -19.77
CA GLN A 118 0.13 -29.94 -19.63
C GLN A 118 -0.35 -31.02 -18.65
N ASP A 119 -0.96 -30.61 -17.52
CA ASP A 119 -1.55 -31.53 -16.54
C ASP A 119 -2.73 -32.33 -17.11
N LYS A 120 -3.57 -31.70 -17.95
CA LYS A 120 -4.65 -32.42 -18.65
C LYS A 120 -4.09 -33.44 -19.64
N GLN A 121 -3.06 -33.06 -20.40
CA GLN A 121 -2.43 -33.96 -21.36
C GLN A 121 -1.75 -35.15 -20.67
N SER A 122 -1.03 -34.91 -19.57
CA SER A 122 -0.39 -35.97 -18.78
C SER A 122 -1.43 -36.91 -18.15
N GLY A 123 -2.53 -36.36 -17.63
CA GLY A 123 -3.65 -37.16 -17.11
C GLY A 123 -4.35 -38.00 -18.18
N ALA A 124 -4.51 -37.47 -19.40
CA ALA A 124 -5.09 -38.23 -20.52
C ALA A 124 -4.16 -39.37 -20.98
N LEU A 125 -2.85 -39.13 -21.03
CA LEU A 125 -1.84 -40.15 -21.32
C LEU A 125 -1.85 -41.27 -20.28
N LEU A 126 -1.88 -40.92 -18.99
CA LEU A 126 -1.97 -41.91 -17.91
C LEU A 126 -3.24 -42.77 -18.01
N ASN A 127 -4.40 -42.15 -18.24
CA ASN A 127 -5.65 -42.89 -18.43
C ASN A 127 -5.59 -43.85 -19.63
N LYS A 128 -4.96 -43.43 -20.73
CA LYS A 128 -4.77 -44.28 -21.90
C LYS A 128 -3.91 -45.51 -21.56
N ILE A 129 -2.78 -45.31 -20.88
CA ILE A 129 -1.90 -46.42 -20.46
C ILE A 129 -2.63 -47.38 -19.52
N MET A 130 -3.39 -46.86 -18.55
CA MET A 130 -4.17 -47.69 -17.62
C MET A 130 -5.22 -48.53 -18.37
N LYS A 131 -5.92 -47.93 -19.34
CA LYS A 131 -6.94 -48.63 -20.13
C LYS A 131 -6.32 -49.71 -21.03
N ASP A 132 -5.20 -49.41 -21.66
CA ASP A 132 -4.49 -50.37 -22.51
C ASP A 132 -3.99 -51.57 -21.68
N ALA A 133 -3.49 -51.34 -20.46
CA ALA A 133 -3.07 -52.41 -19.56
C ALA A 133 -4.23 -53.30 -19.08
N GLN A 134 -5.42 -52.73 -18.85
CA GLN A 134 -6.62 -53.49 -18.48
C GLN A 134 -7.23 -54.26 -19.65
N SER A 135 -7.00 -53.83 -20.90
CA SER A 135 -7.56 -54.48 -22.09
C SER A 135 -6.77 -55.70 -22.57
N ILE A 136 -5.59 -55.97 -22.00
CA ILE A 136 -4.71 -57.10 -22.36
C ILE A 136 -4.93 -58.32 -21.44
N LEU A 137 -5.64 -58.14 -20.32
CA LEU A 137 -6.06 -59.21 -19.41
C LEU A 137 -7.44 -59.76 -19.80
#